data_AF-A0A7W1YTZ4-F1
#
_entry.id   AF-A0A7W1YTZ4-F1
#
_cell.length_a   1.000
_cell.length_b   1.000
_cell.length_c   1.000
_cell.angle_alpha   90.00
_cell.angle_beta   90.00
_cell.angle_gamma   90.00
#
_symmetry.space_group_name_H-M   'P 1'
#
loop_
_entity.id
_entity.type
_entity.pdbx_description
1 polymer ?
#
loop_
_entity_poly.entity_id
_entity_poly.type
_entity_poly.pdbx_seq_one_letter_code
_entity_poly.pdbx_strand_id
1 'polypeptide(L)'
;MPFVLAPAEPERAKLLPIDMDYVLGVLLRLLVIPSPSGRTDHVMQLVGEEVAALGMSFDLTRRGVLRAELAGDDPAAPDRAVIAHADTIGAMVKRLKDNGRLAIV
;
A
#
# COMPACT_ATOMS: atom_id res chain seq x y z
N MET A 1 19.14 -11.14 -40.72
CA MET A 1 18.10 -10.10 -40.61
C MET A 1 18.04 -9.64 -39.16
N PRO A 2 18.56 -8.46 -38.79
CA PRO A 2 18.47 -8.03 -37.40
C PRO A 2 17.07 -7.44 -37.16
N PHE A 3 16.32 -8.08 -36.26
CA PHE A 3 15.10 -7.55 -35.68
C PHE A 3 15.51 -6.52 -34.61
N VAL A 4 15.66 -5.26 -35.00
CA VAL A 4 15.76 -4.14 -34.08
C VAL A 4 14.46 -3.36 -34.19
N LEU A 5 13.47 -3.74 -33.38
CA LEU A 5 12.46 -2.77 -32.97
C LEU A 5 13.17 -1.83 -31.99
N ALA A 6 13.49 -0.63 -32.44
CA ALA A 6 13.66 0.47 -31.50
C ALA A 6 12.40 0.52 -30.64
N PRO A 7 12.49 0.57 -29.29
CA PRO A 7 11.30 0.84 -28.51
C PRO A 7 10.78 2.19 -28.99
N ALA A 8 9.54 2.22 -29.50
CA ALA A 8 8.85 3.47 -29.72
C ALA A 8 8.97 4.27 -28.43
N GLU A 9 9.47 5.51 -28.49
CA GLU A 9 9.50 6.38 -27.33
C GLU A 9 8.07 6.41 -26.78
N PRO A 10 7.84 5.95 -25.54
CA PRO A 10 6.49 5.89 -25.03
C PRO A 10 5.97 7.33 -25.05
N GLU A 11 4.89 7.54 -25.81
CA GLU A 11 4.11 8.77 -25.77
C GLU A 11 3.98 9.15 -24.29
N ARG A 12 4.58 10.29 -23.89
CA ARG A 12 4.66 10.68 -22.49
C ARG A 12 3.25 10.64 -21.93
N ALA A 13 2.99 9.67 -21.05
CA ALA A 13 1.68 9.45 -20.48
C ALA A 13 1.16 10.78 -19.96
N LYS A 14 0.00 11.19 -20.46
CA LYS A 14 -0.63 12.46 -20.08
C LYS A 14 -0.81 12.43 -18.56
N LEU A 15 -0.19 13.38 -17.86
CA LEU A 15 -0.34 13.49 -16.41
C LEU A 15 -1.82 13.74 -16.11
N LEU A 16 -2.43 12.81 -15.38
CA LEU A 16 -3.80 12.96 -14.91
C LEU A 16 -3.81 14.04 -13.81
N PRO A 17 -4.84 14.91 -13.77
CA PRO A 17 -5.02 15.79 -12.62
C PRO A 17 -5.25 14.94 -11.37
N ILE A 18 -4.45 15.18 -10.33
CA ILE A 18 -4.54 14.46 -9.05
C ILE A 18 -5.34 15.33 -8.08
N ASP A 19 -6.38 14.75 -7.48
CA ASP A 19 -7.11 15.38 -6.37
C ASP A 19 -6.24 15.35 -5.11
N MET A 20 -5.54 16.47 -4.87
CA MET A 20 -4.62 16.58 -3.74
C MET A 20 -5.32 16.70 -2.38
N ASP A 21 -6.57 17.17 -2.35
CA ASP A 21 -7.34 17.25 -1.11
C ASP A 21 -7.72 15.86 -0.64
N TYR A 22 -8.17 15.00 -1.56
CA TYR A 22 -8.39 13.57 -1.29
C TYR A 22 -7.10 12.88 -0.81
N VAL A 23 -6.00 13.05 -1.55
CA VAL A 23 -4.70 12.44 -1.20
C VAL A 23 -4.25 12.86 0.19
N LEU A 24 -4.30 14.14 0.51
CA LEU A 24 -3.90 14.65 1.82
C LEU A 24 -4.84 14.15 2.93
N GLY A 25 -6.14 14.10 2.67
CA GLY A 25 -7.14 13.58 3.61
C GLY A 25 -6.89 12.11 3.97
N VAL A 26 -6.64 11.26 2.97
CA VAL A 26 -6.32 9.84 3.19
C VAL A 26 -4.98 9.69 3.91
N LEU A 27 -3.95 10.45 3.50
CA LEU A 27 -2.65 10.41 4.15
C LEU A 27 -2.73 10.75 5.64
N LEU A 28 -3.46 11.81 6.01
CA LEU A 28 -3.63 12.20 7.41
C LEU A 28 -4.36 11.12 8.21
N ARG A 29 -5.40 10.49 7.65
CA ARG A 29 -6.09 9.36 8.29
C ARG A 29 -5.17 8.17 8.51
N LEU A 30 -4.33 7.83 7.54
CA LEU A 30 -3.34 6.76 7.65
C LEU A 30 -2.30 7.07 8.74
N LEU A 31 -1.75 8.30 8.76
CA LEU A 31 -0.70 8.69 9.72
C LEU A 31 -1.17 8.71 11.18
N VAL A 32 -2.46 8.88 11.43
CA VAL A 32 -3.03 8.87 12.79
C VAL A 32 -3.16 7.45 13.35
N ILE A 33 -3.26 6.43 12.50
CA ILE A 33 -3.42 5.04 12.93
C ILE A 33 -2.04 4.43 13.18
N PRO A 34 -1.71 4.02 14.42
CA PRO A 34 -0.46 3.31 14.69
C PRO A 34 -0.45 1.96 13.96
N SER A 35 0.61 1.69 13.21
CA SER A 35 0.76 0.44 12.45
C SER A 35 2.16 -0.16 12.59
N PRO A 36 2.72 -0.31 13.80
CA PRO A 36 4.06 -0.89 13.93
C PRO A 36 4.09 -2.28 13.32
N SER A 37 5.22 -2.65 12.71
CA SER A 37 5.34 -3.94 12.01
C SER A 37 4.87 -5.11 12.88
N GLY A 38 3.99 -5.95 12.30
CA GLY A 38 3.30 -7.05 13.01
C GLY A 38 2.00 -6.67 13.75
N ARG A 39 1.57 -5.40 13.68
CA ARG A 39 0.31 -4.87 14.24
C ARG A 39 -0.33 -3.87 13.28
N THR A 40 -0.78 -4.35 12.13
CA THR A 40 -1.29 -3.50 11.03
C THR A 40 -2.79 -3.61 10.80
N ASP A 41 -3.53 -4.39 11.60
CA ASP A 41 -4.93 -4.73 11.32
C ASP A 41 -5.82 -3.50 11.10
N HIS A 42 -5.69 -2.47 11.95
CA HIS A 42 -6.50 -1.25 11.83
C HIS A 42 -6.16 -0.41 10.59
N VAL A 43 -4.88 -0.29 10.23
CA VAL A 43 -4.51 0.47 9.02
C VAL A 43 -4.93 -0.28 7.76
N MET A 44 -4.87 -1.61 7.77
CA MET A 44 -5.31 -2.44 6.64
C MET A 44 -6.83 -2.40 6.47
N GLN A 45 -7.59 -2.28 7.56
CA GLN A 45 -9.03 -2.02 7.48
C GLN A 45 -9.32 -0.71 6.75
N LEU A 46 -8.63 0.39 7.14
CA LEU A 46 -8.78 1.69 6.47
C LEU A 46 -8.45 1.61 4.98
N VAL A 47 -7.33 0.98 4.63
CA VAL A 47 -6.91 0.80 3.23
C VAL A 47 -7.96 0.00 2.45
N GLY A 48 -8.52 -1.05 3.04
CA GLY A 48 -9.59 -1.83 2.41
C GLY A 48 -10.86 -1.01 2.16
N GLU A 49 -11.28 -0.20 3.13
CA GLU A 49 -12.41 0.71 2.98
C GLU A 49 -12.19 1.71 1.83
N GLU A 50 -11.00 2.31 1.72
CA GLU A 50 -10.65 3.23 0.62
C GLU A 50 -10.60 2.52 -0.74
N VAL A 51 -10.02 1.32 -0.81
CA VAL A 51 -9.98 0.52 -2.05
C VAL A 51 -11.38 0.14 -2.51
N ALA A 52 -12.26 -0.25 -1.58
CA ALA A 52 -13.65 -0.54 -1.90
C ALA A 52 -14.42 0.71 -2.34
N ALA A 53 -14.18 1.87 -1.72
CA ALA A 53 -14.78 3.14 -2.13
C ALA A 53 -14.36 3.58 -3.55
N LEU A 54 -13.17 3.17 -3.99
CA LEU A 54 -12.70 3.33 -5.37
C LEU A 54 -13.30 2.30 -6.36
N GLY A 55 -14.18 1.42 -5.89
CA GLY A 55 -14.88 0.44 -6.73
C GLY A 55 -14.07 -0.82 -7.04
N MET A 56 -12.97 -1.07 -6.32
CA MET A 56 -12.15 -2.27 -6.50
C MET A 56 -12.48 -3.32 -5.44
N SER A 57 -12.56 -4.58 -5.86
CA SER A 57 -12.57 -5.70 -4.93
C SER A 57 -11.15 -6.00 -4.44
N PHE A 58 -11.03 -6.44 -3.19
CA PHE A 58 -9.77 -6.91 -2.64
C PHE A 58 -9.93 -8.20 -1.84
N ASP A 59 -8.84 -8.94 -1.72
CA ASP A 59 -8.72 -10.06 -0.80
C ASP A 59 -7.66 -9.76 0.28
N LEU A 60 -7.81 -10.40 1.44
CA LEU A 60 -6.86 -10.32 2.53
C LEU A 60 -6.24 -11.69 2.75
N THR A 61 -4.91 -11.77 2.66
CA THR A 61 -4.18 -13.01 2.95
C THR A 61 -4.19 -13.31 4.45
N ARG A 62 -3.91 -14.57 4.83
CA ARG A 62 -3.70 -14.95 6.25
C ARG A 62 -2.56 -14.21 6.95
N ARG A 63 -1.69 -13.53 6.19
CA ARG A 63 -0.58 -12.72 6.70
C ARG A 63 -0.90 -11.22 6.76
N GLY A 64 -2.15 -10.83 6.49
CA GLY A 64 -2.60 -9.44 6.56
C GLY A 64 -2.23 -8.59 5.35
N VAL A 65 -1.68 -9.19 4.27
CA VAL A 65 -1.48 -8.48 2.99
C VAL A 65 -2.82 -8.30 2.30
N LEU A 66 -3.14 -7.06 1.93
CA LEU A 66 -4.30 -6.71 1.11
C LEU A 66 -3.88 -6.70 -0.37
N ARG A 67 -4.63 -7.43 -1.20
CA ARG A 67 -4.42 -7.48 -2.65
C ARG A 67 -5.69 -7.01 -3.35
N ALA A 68 -5.58 -5.94 -4.13
CA ALA A 68 -6.63 -5.45 -5.01
C ALA A 68 -6.20 -5.65 -6.46
N GLU A 69 -7.16 -5.97 -7.33
CA GLU A 69 -6.90 -6.26 -8.73
C GLU A 69 -7.83 -5.41 -9.60
N LEU A 70 -7.25 -4.73 -10.59
CA LEU A 70 -7.96 -4.00 -11.61
C LEU A 70 -7.69 -4.70 -12.95
N ALA A 71 -8.71 -5.31 -13.53
CA ALA A 71 -8.58 -5.99 -14.81
C ALA A 71 -8.21 -4.99 -15.91
N GLY A 72 -7.18 -5.31 -16.68
CA GLY A 72 -6.80 -4.55 -17.87
C GLY A 72 -7.68 -4.90 -19.07
N ASP A 73 -7.68 -4.03 -20.08
CA ASP A 73 -8.48 -4.21 -21.30
C ASP A 73 -7.91 -5.26 -22.27
N ASP A 74 -6.63 -5.60 -22.16
CA ASP A 74 -5.94 -6.59 -23.01
C ASP A 74 -5.43 -7.78 -22.19
N PRO A 75 -6.04 -8.97 -22.33
CA PRO A 75 -5.60 -10.19 -21.64
C PRO A 75 -4.23 -10.71 -22.06
N ALA A 76 -3.69 -10.27 -23.20
CA ALA A 76 -2.34 -10.65 -23.65
C ALA A 76 -1.25 -9.70 -23.13
N ALA A 77 -1.64 -8.58 -22.50
CA ALA A 77 -0.70 -7.65 -21.90
C ALA A 77 -0.11 -8.22 -20.60
N PRO A 78 1.13 -7.86 -20.25
CA PRO A 78 1.75 -8.29 -19.00
C PRO A 78 1.10 -7.61 -17.79
N ASP A 79 0.92 -8.38 -16.72
CA ASP A 79 0.46 -7.87 -15.43
C ASP A 79 1.42 -6.83 -14.85
N ARG A 80 0.86 -5.85 -14.14
CA ARG A 80 1.60 -4.80 -13.45
C ARG A 80 1.20 -4.76 -11.99
N ALA A 81 2.19 -4.67 -11.11
CA ALA A 81 1.98 -4.56 -9.68
C ALA A 81 2.53 -3.24 -9.14
N VAL A 82 1.73 -2.57 -8.30
CA VAL A 82 2.17 -1.46 -7.45
C VAL A 82 2.10 -1.95 -6.01
N ILE A 83 3.20 -1.79 -5.29
CA ILE A 83 3.34 -2.29 -3.92
C ILE A 83 3.69 -1.12 -3.00
N ALA A 84 2.93 -0.99 -1.92
CA ALA A 84 3.21 -0.07 -0.83
C ALA A 84 3.14 -0.83 0.50
N HIS A 85 3.94 -0.40 1.47
CA HIS A 85 3.87 -0.93 2.83
C HIS A 85 3.11 0.04 3.71
N ALA A 86 2.28 -0.51 4.62
CA ALA A 86 1.48 0.27 5.56
C ALA A 86 2.06 0.23 6.99
N ASP A 87 3.08 -0.59 7.22
CA ASP A 87 3.70 -0.72 8.52
C ASP A 87 4.70 0.40 8.81
N THR A 88 4.82 0.73 10.09
CA THR A 88 5.76 1.73 10.58
C THR A 88 6.83 1.09 11.46
N ILE A 89 7.95 1.80 11.60
CA ILE A 89 8.88 1.53 12.69
C ILE A 89 8.17 1.82 14.01
N GLY A 90 8.45 1.01 15.02
CA GLY A 90 7.92 1.17 16.36
C GLY A 90 8.87 0.57 17.38
N ALA A 91 8.35 0.23 18.55
CA ALA A 91 9.11 -0.45 19.58
C ALA A 91 8.28 -1.57 20.22
N MET A 92 8.96 -2.62 20.67
CA MET A 92 8.32 -3.75 21.36
C MET A 92 8.87 -3.87 22.78
N VAL A 93 7.97 -4.05 23.75
CA VAL A 93 8.37 -4.31 25.14
C VAL A 93 9.11 -5.64 25.23
N LYS A 94 10.35 -5.60 25.70
CA LYS A 94 11.19 -6.78 25.93
C LYS A 94 11.07 -7.33 27.34
N ARG A 95 11.03 -6.45 28.35
CA ARG A 95 10.85 -6.83 29.77
C ARG A 95 10.51 -5.62 30.65
N LEU A 96 10.03 -5.91 31.85
CA LEU A 96 10.00 -4.96 32.95
C LEU A 96 11.36 -4.92 33.66
N LYS A 97 11.85 -3.74 34.01
CA LYS A 97 13.05 -3.55 34.84
C LYS A 97 12.67 -3.58 36.32
N ASP A 98 13.64 -3.81 37.21
CA ASP A 98 13.42 -3.85 38.67
C ASP A 98 12.82 -2.56 39.24
N ASN A 99 13.02 -1.43 38.55
CA ASN A 99 12.45 -0.14 38.90
C ASN A 99 11.06 0.14 38.29
N GLY A 100 10.40 -0.88 37.71
CA GLY A 100 9.07 -0.78 37.11
C GLY A 100 9.02 -0.10 35.73
N ARG A 101 10.15 0.32 35.15
CA ARG A 101 10.17 0.87 33.78
C ARG A 101 10.26 -0.24 32.73
N LEU A 102 9.73 0.03 31.55
CA LEU A 102 9.83 -0.88 30.40
C LEU A 102 11.23 -0.80 29.76
N ALA A 103 11.76 -1.96 29.38
CA ALA A 103 12.83 -2.08 28.40
C ALA A 103 12.18 -2.40 27.05
N ILE A 104 12.56 -1.68 25.99
CA ILE A 104 12.04 -1.85 24.63
C ILE A 104 13.16 -2.23 23.66
N VAL A 105 12.77 -2.80 22.52
CA VAL A 105 13.58 -2.97 21.30
C VAL A 105 12.94 -2.25 20.14
#